data_AF-A0A7S1ZDH3-F1
#
_entry.id   AF-A0A7S1ZDH3-F1
#
_cell.length_a   1.000
_cell.length_b   1.000
_cell.length_c   1.000
_cell.angle_alpha   90.00
_cell.angle_beta   90.00
_cell.angle_gamma   90.00
#
_symmetry.space_group_name_H-M   'P 1'
#
loop_
_entity.id
_entity.type
_entity.pdbx_description
1 polymer ?
#
loop_
_entity_poly.entity_id
_entity_poly.type
_entity_poly.pdbx_seq_one_letter_code
_entity_poly.pdbx_strand_id
1 'polypeptide(L)'
;SQNIFKAPTLPKNADIDDVSQNIFKALHHTKALVVFDRVEMIEGSEEAQEFPMFLSTLFRETKYARVLMTAHRRLGIPSLGGVGEHVFDLDPLNLKNTVRLFGMLCPFIHTGEERRRLIEQLVDPAEAHLLASDAGIGRKSKAVLNILGDGIPSRTFDVAYKMTRDEYDSLMKLGEMDMED
;
A
#
# COMPACT_ATOMS: atom_id res chain seq x y z
N SER A 1 13.21 -9.83 30.28
CA SER A 1 12.21 -10.90 30.17
C SER A 1 11.03 -10.39 29.36
N GLN A 2 10.86 -10.86 28.12
CA GLN A 2 9.68 -10.52 27.32
C GLN A 2 8.49 -11.27 27.91
N ASN A 3 7.59 -10.56 28.60
CA ASN A 3 6.28 -11.10 28.95
C ASN A 3 5.52 -11.31 27.64
N ILE A 4 5.52 -12.54 27.14
CA ILE A 4 4.57 -12.95 26.13
C ILE A 4 3.20 -12.92 26.82
N PHE A 5 2.43 -11.87 26.57
CA PHE A 5 1.02 -11.83 26.95
C PHE A 5 0.34 -13.00 26.24
N LYS A 6 0.10 -14.09 26.97
CA LYS A 6 -0.77 -15.16 26.47
C LYS A 6 -2.18 -14.59 26.47
N ALA A 7 -2.76 -14.47 25.28
CA ALA A 7 -4.15 -14.13 25.13
C ALA A 7 -5.00 -15.13 25.95
N PRO A 8 -5.99 -14.66 26.73
CA PRO A 8 -6.91 -15.55 27.42
C PRO A 8 -7.57 -16.49 26.40
N THR A 9 -7.62 -17.79 26.69
CA THR A 9 -8.39 -18.74 25.88
C THR A 9 -9.87 -18.44 26.04
N LEU A 10 -10.50 -18.01 24.95
CA LEU A 10 -11.93 -17.75 24.89
C LEU A 10 -12.72 -19.07 24.86
N PRO A 11 -13.86 -19.18 25.56
CA PRO A 11 -14.78 -20.29 25.40
C PRO A 11 -15.23 -20.43 23.93
N LYS A 12 -15.47 -21.66 23.46
CA LYS A 12 -15.92 -21.91 22.08
C LYS A 12 -17.26 -21.24 21.71
N ASN A 13 -18.02 -20.82 22.72
CA ASN A 13 -19.33 -20.18 22.58
C ASN A 13 -19.31 -18.75 23.14
N ALA A 14 -18.14 -18.12 23.25
CA ALA A 14 -18.06 -16.73 23.68
C ALA A 14 -18.81 -15.83 22.68
N ASP A 15 -19.67 -14.98 23.21
CA ASP A 15 -20.33 -13.95 22.42
C ASP A 15 -19.32 -12.86 22.00
N ILE A 16 -19.62 -12.11 20.95
CA ILE A 16 -18.77 -11.08 20.38
C ILE A 16 -18.40 -10.01 21.41
N ASP A 17 -19.30 -9.74 22.36
CA ASP A 17 -19.09 -8.83 23.48
C ASP A 17 -18.01 -9.35 24.45
N ASP A 18 -18.05 -10.63 24.80
CA ASP A 18 -17.04 -11.26 25.66
C ASP A 18 -15.66 -11.25 24.99
N VAL A 19 -15.63 -11.51 23.68
CA VAL A 19 -14.40 -11.44 22.88
C VAL A 19 -13.86 -10.01 22.89
N SER A 20 -14.72 -9.02 22.64
CA SER A 20 -14.37 -7.61 22.60
C SER A 20 -13.80 -7.12 23.95
N GLN A 21 -14.44 -7.46 25.06
CA GLN A 21 -13.98 -7.11 26.40
C GLN A 21 -12.60 -7.71 26.72
N ASN A 22 -12.35 -8.96 26.30
CA ASN A 22 -11.04 -9.57 26.47
C ASN A 22 -9.96 -8.88 25.64
N ILE A 23 -10.29 -8.46 24.41
CA ILE A 23 -9.39 -7.65 23.56
C ILE A 23 -9.07 -6.33 24.26
N PHE A 24 -10.09 -5.59 24.73
CA PHE A 24 -9.88 -4.29 25.39
C PHE A 24 -9.03 -4.42 26.65
N LYS A 25 -9.30 -5.44 27.48
CA LYS A 25 -8.52 -5.71 28.69
C LYS A 25 -7.06 -6.04 28.37
N ALA A 26 -6.80 -6.81 27.32
CA ALA A 26 -5.44 -7.12 26.88
C ALA A 26 -4.69 -5.88 26.36
N LEU A 27 -5.42 -4.93 25.78
CA LEU A 27 -4.88 -3.71 25.17
C LEU A 27 -4.82 -2.51 26.14
N HIS A 28 -5.50 -2.56 27.29
CA HIS A 28 -5.71 -1.44 28.21
C HIS A 28 -4.41 -0.69 28.60
N HIS A 29 -3.32 -1.43 28.82
CA HIS A 29 -2.01 -0.87 29.16
C HIS A 29 -0.93 -1.16 28.11
N THR A 30 -1.33 -1.68 26.95
CA THR A 30 -0.41 -2.11 25.91
C THR A 30 -0.31 -1.05 24.82
N LYS A 31 0.91 -0.64 24.49
CA LYS A 31 1.17 0.13 23.27
C LYS A 31 1.04 -0.81 22.09
N ALA A 32 -0.09 -0.74 21.40
CA ALA A 32 -0.43 -1.68 20.33
C ALA A 32 -0.83 -0.94 19.05
N LEU A 33 -0.47 -1.52 17.91
CA LEU A 33 -1.04 -1.18 16.61
C LEU A 33 -2.00 -2.30 16.22
N VAL A 34 -3.28 -1.99 16.13
CA VAL A 34 -4.31 -2.90 15.62
C VAL A 34 -4.51 -2.59 14.15
N VAL A 35 -4.35 -3.60 13.29
CA VAL A 35 -4.48 -3.44 11.84
C VAL A 35 -5.73 -4.18 11.38
N PHE A 36 -6.66 -3.46 10.74
CA PHE A 36 -7.77 -4.05 10.02
C PHE A 36 -7.48 -3.93 8.52
N ASP A 37 -7.26 -5.07 7.87
CA ASP A 37 -6.96 -5.12 6.45
C ASP A 37 -8.24 -5.34 5.62
N ARG A 38 -8.44 -4.52 4.57
CA ARG A 38 -9.58 -4.57 3.65
C ARG A 38 -10.94 -4.49 4.35
N VAL A 39 -11.13 -3.42 5.12
CA VAL A 39 -12.37 -3.19 5.91
C VAL A 39 -13.62 -2.97 5.06
N GLU A 40 -13.51 -2.73 3.76
CA GLU A 40 -14.63 -2.76 2.82
C GLU A 40 -15.29 -4.14 2.72
N MET A 41 -14.61 -5.21 3.16
CA MET A 41 -15.14 -6.57 3.11
C MET A 41 -16.31 -6.80 4.08
N ILE A 42 -16.47 -5.94 5.10
CA ILE A 42 -17.61 -5.99 6.01
C ILE A 42 -18.76 -5.08 5.54
N GLU A 43 -18.60 -4.32 4.45
CA GLU A 43 -19.69 -3.49 3.92
C GLU A 43 -20.92 -4.34 3.54
N GLY A 44 -22.10 -3.91 3.98
CA GLY A 44 -23.36 -4.60 3.71
C GLY A 44 -23.65 -5.80 4.62
N SER A 45 -22.79 -6.08 5.60
CA SER A 45 -23.04 -7.09 6.64
C SER A 45 -23.59 -6.46 7.93
N GLU A 46 -24.04 -7.30 8.88
CA GLU A 46 -24.46 -6.83 10.21
C GLU A 46 -23.27 -6.23 10.98
N GLU A 47 -22.08 -6.81 10.80
CA GLU A 47 -20.83 -6.35 11.40
C GLU A 47 -20.44 -4.92 10.98
N ALA A 48 -20.81 -4.46 9.78
CA ALA A 48 -20.57 -3.06 9.39
C ALA A 48 -21.30 -2.06 10.29
N GLN A 49 -22.44 -2.43 10.88
CA GLN A 49 -23.18 -1.56 11.81
C GLN A 49 -22.54 -1.56 13.20
N GLU A 50 -21.95 -2.68 13.61
CA GLU A 50 -21.32 -2.86 14.92
C GLU A 50 -19.88 -2.33 14.97
N PHE A 51 -19.19 -2.30 13.83
CA PHE A 51 -17.78 -1.94 13.74
C PHE A 51 -17.46 -0.53 14.28
N PRO A 52 -18.24 0.53 14.00
CA PRO A 52 -18.02 1.84 14.62
C PRO A 52 -18.20 1.83 16.15
N MET A 53 -19.11 1.02 16.68
CA MET A 53 -19.32 0.89 18.13
C MET A 53 -18.17 0.15 18.79
N PHE A 54 -17.66 -0.89 18.13
CA PHE A 54 -16.45 -1.61 18.54
C PHE A 54 -15.25 -0.66 18.61
N LEU A 55 -15.00 0.12 17.55
CA LEU A 55 -13.89 1.09 17.51
C LEU A 55 -14.04 2.17 18.59
N SER A 56 -15.25 2.70 18.78
CA SER A 56 -15.53 3.69 19.83
C SER A 56 -15.18 3.15 21.22
N THR A 57 -15.54 1.90 21.49
CA THR A 57 -15.23 1.23 22.77
C THR A 57 -13.74 0.95 22.88
N LEU A 58 -13.10 0.46 21.82
CA LEU A 58 -11.66 0.23 21.77
C LEU A 58 -10.88 1.49 22.17
N PHE A 59 -11.18 2.64 21.56
CA PHE A 59 -10.48 3.89 21.86
C PHE A 59 -10.78 4.44 23.25
N ARG A 60 -11.98 4.23 23.78
CA ARG A 60 -12.34 4.62 25.15
C ARG A 60 -11.60 3.77 26.19
N GLU A 61 -11.57 2.46 25.98
CA GLU A 61 -11.00 1.51 26.93
C GLU A 61 -9.48 1.36 26.80
N THR A 62 -8.87 1.83 25.71
CA THR A 62 -7.43 1.64 25.46
C THR A 62 -6.72 2.96 25.15
N LYS A 63 -5.88 3.42 26.08
CA LYS A 63 -5.19 4.72 25.97
C LYS A 63 -4.08 4.72 24.91
N TYR A 64 -3.46 3.57 24.66
CA TYR A 64 -2.24 3.47 23.84
C TYR A 64 -2.41 2.64 22.57
N ALA A 65 -3.63 2.16 22.28
CA ALA A 65 -3.89 1.50 21.02
C ALA A 65 -4.00 2.53 19.90
N ARG A 66 -3.37 2.23 18.77
CA ARG A 66 -3.57 2.91 17.50
C ARG A 66 -4.22 1.92 16.56
N VAL A 67 -5.10 2.40 15.71
CA VAL A 67 -5.76 1.58 14.69
C VAL A 67 -5.30 2.06 13.32
N LEU A 68 -4.86 1.12 12.48
CA LEU A 68 -4.63 1.32 11.06
C LEU A 68 -5.66 0.50 10.29
N MET A 69 -6.36 1.15 9.37
CA MET A 69 -7.33 0.50 8.50
C MET A 69 -6.88 0.65 7.05
N THR A 70 -6.96 -0.40 6.26
CA THR A 70 -6.70 -0.36 4.81
C THR A 70 -8.01 -0.63 4.09
N ALA A 71 -8.27 0.13 3.03
CA ALA A 71 -9.45 -0.08 2.20
C ALA A 71 -9.24 0.35 0.75
N HIS A 72 -9.95 -0.28 -0.19
CA HIS A 72 -10.00 0.18 -1.58
C HIS A 72 -10.87 1.42 -1.79
N ARG A 73 -11.78 1.72 -0.85
CA ARG A 73 -12.68 2.86 -0.90
C ARG A 73 -12.74 3.52 0.47
N ARG A 74 -13.04 4.82 0.49
CA ARG A 74 -13.31 5.52 1.75
C ARG A 74 -14.61 4.97 2.33
N LEU A 75 -14.53 4.42 3.54
CA LEU A 75 -15.67 3.80 4.24
C LEU A 75 -16.70 4.83 4.73
N GLY A 76 -16.33 6.11 4.79
CA GLY A 76 -17.22 7.17 5.26
C GLY A 76 -17.70 6.95 6.69
N ILE A 77 -16.89 6.31 7.54
CA ILE A 77 -17.22 6.09 8.96
C ILE A 77 -17.42 7.48 9.58
N PRO A 78 -18.64 7.84 10.03
CA PRO A 78 -18.88 9.13 10.65
C PRO A 78 -17.89 9.28 11.81
N SER A 79 -17.11 10.36 11.77
CA SER A 79 -15.99 10.62 12.69
C SER A 79 -16.30 10.11 14.09
N LEU A 80 -15.60 9.04 14.50
CA LEU A 80 -15.66 8.49 15.85
C LEU A 80 -15.40 9.66 16.81
N GLY A 81 -16.43 10.09 17.54
CA GLY A 81 -16.39 11.35 18.28
C GLY A 81 -15.11 11.49 19.12
N GLY A 82 -14.28 12.49 18.80
CA GLY A 82 -13.03 12.77 19.52
C GLY A 82 -11.79 11.98 19.09
N VAL A 83 -11.90 11.06 18.12
CA VAL A 83 -10.76 10.35 17.52
C VAL A 83 -10.52 10.91 16.13
N GLY A 84 -9.38 11.57 15.94
CA GLY A 84 -8.99 12.10 14.64
C GLY A 84 -8.73 10.97 13.66
N GLU A 85 -9.68 10.69 12.77
CA GLU A 85 -9.41 9.88 11.59
C GLU A 85 -8.44 10.66 10.70
N HIS A 86 -7.29 10.05 10.42
CA HIS A 86 -6.34 10.56 9.46
C HIS A 86 -6.39 9.65 8.23
N VAL A 87 -7.13 10.09 7.22
CA VAL A 87 -7.20 9.39 5.93
C VAL A 87 -5.93 9.69 5.14
N PHE A 88 -5.26 8.63 4.70
CA PHE A 88 -4.11 8.71 3.81
C PHE A 88 -4.45 7.98 2.52
N ASP A 89 -4.73 8.73 1.46
CA ASP A 89 -4.91 8.15 0.13
C ASP A 89 -3.53 7.76 -0.42
N LEU A 90 -3.42 6.55 -0.97
CA LEU A 90 -2.21 6.06 -1.61
C LEU A 90 -2.34 6.24 -3.12
N ASP A 91 -1.48 7.08 -3.68
CA ASP A 91 -1.37 7.29 -5.12
C ASP A 91 -0.47 6.23 -5.78
N PRO A 92 -0.57 6.07 -7.12
CA PRO A 92 0.40 5.31 -7.89
C PRO A 92 1.85 5.77 -7.65
N LEU A 93 2.81 4.90 -7.92
CA LEU A 93 4.22 5.25 -7.89
C LEU A 93 4.55 6.25 -9.01
N ASN A 94 5.39 7.23 -8.71
CA ASN A 94 5.96 8.10 -9.74
C ASN A 94 6.90 7.34 -10.69
N LEU A 95 7.28 7.99 -11.80
CA LEU A 95 8.17 7.44 -12.84
C LEU A 95 9.41 6.76 -12.25
N LYS A 96 10.16 7.49 -11.41
CA LYS A 96 11.41 6.96 -10.85
C LYS A 96 11.18 5.74 -9.97
N ASN A 97 10.17 5.78 -9.11
CA ASN A 97 9.87 4.66 -8.21
C ASN A 97 9.30 3.46 -8.97
N THR A 98 8.55 3.68 -10.05
CA THR A 98 8.05 2.63 -10.94
C THR A 98 9.19 1.91 -11.65
N VAL A 99 10.11 2.66 -12.29
CA VAL A 99 11.29 2.09 -12.95
C VAL A 99 12.18 1.37 -11.93
N ARG A 100 12.34 1.93 -10.73
CA ARG A 100 13.11 1.28 -9.65
C ARG A 100 12.46 -0.03 -9.20
N LEU A 101 11.14 -0.07 -9.01
CA LEU A 101 10.41 -1.28 -8.63
C LEU A 101 10.52 -2.34 -9.72
N PHE A 102 10.28 -1.97 -10.98
CA PHE A 102 10.48 -2.87 -12.12
C PHE A 102 11.91 -3.40 -12.14
N GLY A 103 12.90 -2.51 -12.05
CA GLY A 103 14.30 -2.87 -12.06
C GLY A 103 14.68 -3.80 -10.91
N MET A 104 14.01 -3.71 -9.75
CA MET A 104 14.18 -4.62 -8.61
C MET A 104 13.64 -6.03 -8.88
N LEU A 105 12.54 -6.15 -9.61
CA LEU A 105 11.80 -7.38 -9.82
C LEU A 105 12.16 -8.10 -11.13
N CYS A 106 12.64 -7.37 -12.13
CA CYS A 106 12.89 -7.88 -13.48
C CYS A 106 13.99 -8.97 -13.47
N PRO A 107 13.71 -10.18 -13.99
CA PRO A 107 14.67 -11.27 -14.05
C PRO A 107 15.91 -10.99 -14.91
N PHE A 108 15.88 -10.00 -15.79
CA PHE A 108 17.00 -9.65 -16.67
C PHE A 108 18.01 -8.69 -16.04
N ILE A 109 17.76 -8.26 -14.80
CA ILE A 109 18.58 -7.29 -14.08
C ILE A 109 19.09 -7.92 -12.78
N HIS A 110 20.40 -8.16 -12.71
CA HIS A 110 21.00 -8.93 -11.62
C HIS A 110 21.80 -8.07 -10.66
N THR A 111 22.38 -6.97 -11.14
CA THR A 111 23.35 -6.16 -10.41
C THR A 111 22.80 -4.78 -10.04
N GLY A 112 23.43 -4.14 -9.05
CA GLY A 112 23.11 -2.75 -8.70
C GLY A 112 23.44 -1.76 -9.82
N GLU A 113 24.48 -2.04 -10.62
CA GLU A 113 24.90 -1.19 -11.73
C GLU A 113 23.88 -1.22 -12.88
N GLU A 114 23.36 -2.39 -13.23
CA GLU A 114 22.29 -2.52 -14.23
C GLU A 114 21.02 -1.78 -13.79
N ARG A 115 20.65 -1.86 -12.50
CA ARG A 115 19.50 -1.11 -11.95
C ARG A 115 19.73 0.41 -12.03
N ARG A 116 20.95 0.87 -11.77
CA ARG A 116 21.32 2.29 -11.91
C ARG A 116 21.21 2.74 -13.37
N ARG A 117 21.78 1.97 -14.30
CA ARG A 117 21.74 2.26 -15.74
C ARG A 117 20.31 2.29 -16.28
N LEU A 118 19.46 1.36 -15.83
CA LEU A 118 18.02 1.35 -16.17
C LEU A 118 17.36 2.68 -15.78
N ILE A 119 17.57 3.15 -14.55
CA ILE A 119 17.01 4.41 -14.07
C ILE A 119 17.54 5.58 -14.91
N GLU A 120 18.85 5.64 -15.13
CA GLU A 120 19.50 6.71 -15.91
C GLU A 120 19.00 6.77 -17.36
N GLN A 121 18.65 5.63 -17.96
CA GLN A 121 18.17 5.58 -19.35
C GLN A 121 16.67 5.87 -19.48
N LEU A 122 15.86 5.41 -18.53
CA LEU A 122 14.39 5.49 -18.65
C LEU A 122 13.76 6.66 -17.90
N VAL A 123 14.46 7.28 -16.97
CA VAL A 123 13.92 8.33 -16.10
C VAL A 123 14.59 9.66 -16.44
N ASP A 124 13.84 10.58 -17.03
CA ASP A 124 14.25 11.98 -17.08
C ASP A 124 14.27 12.55 -15.65
N PRO A 125 15.41 13.11 -15.18
CA PRO A 125 15.50 13.74 -13.87
C PRO A 125 14.43 14.82 -13.60
N ALA A 126 14.02 15.58 -14.64
CA ALA A 126 12.98 16.60 -14.52
C ALA A 126 11.59 16.00 -14.27
N GLU A 127 11.34 14.79 -14.78
CA GLU A 127 10.04 14.10 -14.71
C GLU A 127 10.00 12.98 -13.67
N ALA A 128 11.11 12.75 -12.96
CA ALA A 128 11.29 11.65 -12.02
C ALA A 128 10.19 11.51 -10.94
N HIS A 129 9.56 12.63 -10.58
CA HIS A 129 8.54 12.73 -9.53
C HIS A 129 7.10 12.69 -10.07
N LEU A 130 6.92 12.71 -11.39
CA LEU A 130 5.62 12.78 -12.03
C LEU A 130 4.91 11.42 -12.08
N LEU A 131 3.58 11.49 -12.08
CA LEU A 131 2.64 10.39 -12.30
C LEU A 131 2.20 10.33 -13.76
N ALA A 132 1.65 9.19 -14.19
CA ALA A 132 1.16 8.99 -15.57
C ALA A 132 0.00 9.93 -15.93
N SER A 133 -0.74 10.38 -14.91
CA SER A 133 -1.87 11.31 -15.02
C SER A 133 -1.46 12.79 -15.09
N ASP A 134 -0.20 13.13 -14.79
CA ASP A 134 0.21 14.53 -14.70
C ASP A 134 0.26 15.16 -16.10
N ALA A 135 -0.26 16.39 -16.22
CA ALA A 135 -0.36 17.07 -17.52
C ALA A 135 1.01 17.43 -18.13
N GLY A 136 2.07 17.51 -17.30
CA GLY A 136 3.41 17.90 -17.70
C GLY A 136 4.35 16.76 -18.06
N ILE A 137 3.87 15.51 -18.09
CA ILE A 137 4.73 14.36 -18.38
C ILE A 137 5.01 14.22 -19.88
N GLY A 138 6.29 14.09 -20.23
CA GLY A 138 6.76 13.88 -21.58
C GLY A 138 6.27 12.57 -22.18
N ARG A 139 6.25 12.51 -23.52
CA ARG A 139 5.73 11.33 -24.26
C ARG A 139 6.49 10.06 -23.91
N LYS A 140 7.82 10.13 -23.77
CA LYS A 140 8.66 8.99 -23.40
C LYS A 140 8.36 8.49 -22.00
N SER A 141 8.44 9.36 -20.99
CA SER A 141 8.16 8.98 -19.61
C SER A 141 6.76 8.41 -19.43
N LYS A 142 5.78 8.98 -20.14
CA LYS A 142 4.42 8.43 -20.19
C LYS A 142 4.39 7.04 -20.81
N ALA A 143 5.08 6.82 -21.92
CA ALA A 143 5.19 5.50 -22.55
C ALA A 143 5.87 4.48 -21.62
N VAL A 144 6.95 4.87 -20.93
CA VAL A 144 7.63 4.04 -19.92
C VAL A 144 6.66 3.67 -18.79
N LEU A 145 5.96 4.64 -18.20
CA LEU A 145 4.96 4.35 -17.16
C LEU A 145 3.87 3.41 -17.67
N ASN A 146 3.32 3.64 -18.86
CA ASN A 146 2.28 2.80 -19.45
C ASN A 146 2.74 1.34 -19.61
N ILE A 147 3.96 1.13 -20.14
CA ILE A 147 4.55 -0.21 -20.30
C ILE A 147 4.75 -0.88 -18.93
N LEU A 148 5.20 -0.11 -17.94
CA LEU A 148 5.51 -0.62 -16.60
C LEU A 148 4.31 -0.68 -15.65
N GLY A 149 3.09 -0.50 -16.15
CA GLY A 149 1.86 -0.69 -15.36
C GLY A 149 1.34 0.56 -14.65
N ASP A 150 1.62 1.75 -15.19
CA ASP A 150 1.11 3.06 -14.75
C ASP A 150 1.44 3.40 -13.29
N GLY A 151 2.56 2.88 -12.78
CA GLY A 151 2.96 3.04 -11.39
C GLY A 151 2.12 2.25 -10.37
N ILE A 152 1.21 1.38 -10.83
CA ILE A 152 0.46 0.49 -9.95
C ILE A 152 1.35 -0.71 -9.59
N PRO A 153 1.74 -0.89 -8.30
CA PRO A 153 2.75 -1.88 -7.93
C PRO A 153 2.44 -3.31 -8.37
N SER A 154 1.17 -3.74 -8.29
CA SER A 154 0.74 -5.07 -8.73
C SER A 154 0.92 -5.28 -10.23
N ARG A 155 0.60 -4.26 -11.05
CA ARG A 155 0.80 -4.30 -12.50
C ARG A 155 2.29 -4.27 -12.85
N THR A 156 3.07 -3.43 -12.19
CA THR A 156 4.53 -3.40 -12.38
C THR A 156 5.17 -4.73 -12.02
N PHE A 157 4.71 -5.39 -10.95
CA PHE A 157 5.14 -6.74 -10.59
C PHE A 157 4.80 -7.73 -11.71
N ASP A 158 3.55 -7.75 -12.17
CA ASP A 158 3.11 -8.62 -13.27
C ASP A 158 3.96 -8.43 -14.53
N VAL A 159 4.19 -7.17 -14.92
CA VAL A 159 5.03 -6.82 -16.07
C VAL A 159 6.46 -7.32 -15.86
N ALA A 160 7.07 -7.05 -14.71
CA ALA A 160 8.45 -7.43 -14.44
C ALA A 160 8.72 -8.94 -14.60
N TYR A 161 7.78 -9.79 -14.15
CA TYR A 161 7.92 -11.24 -14.24
C TYR A 161 7.50 -11.85 -15.57
N LYS A 162 6.56 -11.21 -16.28
CA LYS A 162 6.01 -11.74 -17.55
C LYS A 162 6.72 -11.17 -18.78
N MET A 163 7.45 -10.06 -18.63
CA MET A 163 8.17 -9.42 -19.72
C MET A 163 9.19 -10.37 -20.32
N THR A 164 9.13 -10.52 -21.64
CA THR A 164 10.09 -11.28 -22.42
C THR A 164 11.37 -10.48 -22.65
N ARG A 165 12.44 -11.16 -23.09
CA ARG A 165 13.71 -10.49 -23.39
C ARG A 165 13.56 -9.43 -24.49
N ASP A 166 12.79 -9.73 -25.53
CA ASP A 166 12.57 -8.82 -26.66
C ASP A 166 11.79 -7.56 -26.24
N GLU A 167 10.79 -7.72 -25.37
CA GLU A 167 10.05 -6.59 -24.79
C GLU A 167 10.93 -5.73 -23.90
N TYR A 168 11.80 -6.35 -23.09
CA TYR A 168 12.78 -5.64 -22.29
C TYR A 168 13.75 -4.85 -23.16
N ASP A 169 14.35 -5.47 -24.17
CA ASP A 169 15.29 -4.79 -25.07
C ASP A 169 14.58 -3.66 -25.86
N SER A 170 13.28 -3.81 -26.17
CA SER A 170 12.46 -2.75 -26.77
C SER A 170 12.20 -1.58 -25.81
N LEU A 171 11.95 -1.87 -24.52
CA LEU A 171 11.86 -0.85 -23.48
C LEU A 171 13.18 -0.07 -23.36
N MET A 172 14.32 -0.76 -23.40
CA MET A 172 15.64 -0.12 -23.31
C MET A 172 15.90 0.83 -24.49
N LYS A 173 15.45 0.47 -25.70
CA LYS A 173 15.54 1.35 -26.88
C LYS A 173 14.75 2.65 -26.71
N LEU A 174 13.63 2.65 -26.00
CA LEU A 174 12.90 3.89 -25.68
C LEU A 174 13.76 4.86 -24.86
N GLY A 175 14.66 4.32 -24.01
CA GLY A 175 15.64 5.11 -23.28
C GLY A 175 16.61 5.87 -24.18
N GLU A 176 16.95 5.27 -25.33
CA GLU A 176 17.96 5.76 -26.27
C GLU A 176 17.42 6.78 -27.28
N MET A 177 16.10 6.97 -27.38
CA MET A 177 15.46 7.82 -28.39
C MET A 177 15.58 9.34 -28.15
N ASP A 178 16.21 9.81 -27.06
CA ASP A 178 16.35 11.24 -26.74
C ASP A 178 17.82 11.71 -26.69
N MET A 179 18.53 11.65 -27.81
CA MET A 179 19.81 12.39 -27.98
C MET A 179 19.93 13.04 -29.37
N GLU A 180 18.82 13.45 -29.98
CA GLU A 180 18.83 14.28 -31.19
C GLU A 180 17.78 15.38 -31.07
N ASP A 181 18.12 16.43 -30.30
CA ASP A 181 17.59 17.79 -30.47
C ASP A 181 18.79 18.75 -30.64
#